data_AF-H3ACQ3-F1
#
_entry.id   AF-H3ACQ3-F1
#
_cell.length_a   1.000
_cell.length_b   1.000
_cell.length_c   1.000
_cell.angle_alpha   90.00
_cell.angle_beta   90.00
_cell.angle_gamma   90.00
#
_symmetry.space_group_name_H-M   'P 1'
#
loop_
_entity.id
_entity.type
_entity.pdbx_description
1 polymer ?
#
loop_
_entity_poly.entity_id
_entity_poly.type
_entity_poly.pdbx_seq_one_letter_code
_entity_poly.pdbx_strand_id
1 'polypeptide(L)' 'MTAKSAISKEVFAPHDERMLGAVQVKRRTKKKIPFLATGGQGEYLTFICLSESFSNQII' A
#
# COMPACT_ATOMS: atom_id res chain seq x y z
N MET A 1 -0.95 -1.32 17.83
CA MET A 1 -0.78 -1.95 16.51
C MET A 1 -0.66 -0.84 15.47
N THR A 2 0.40 -0.79 14.67
CA THR A 2 0.60 0.28 13.67
C THR A 2 0.09 -0.18 12.30
N ALA A 3 -0.42 0.74 11.47
CA ALA A 3 -0.89 0.43 10.12
C ALA A 3 0.18 -0.32 9.29
N LYS A 4 1.46 0.06 9.43
CA LYS A 4 2.58 -0.62 8.76
C LYS A 4 2.69 -2.10 9.13
N SER A 5 2.54 -2.44 10.41
CA SER A 5 2.63 -3.84 10.85
C SER A 5 1.42 -4.66 10.41
N ALA A 6 0.22 -4.06 10.36
CA ALA A 6 -0.97 -4.74 9.85
C ALA A 6 -0.83 -5.02 8.35
N ILE A 7 -0.44 -4.01 7.57
CA ILE A 7 -0.18 -4.14 6.12
C ILE A 7 0.89 -5.22 5.86
N SER A 8 2.00 -5.22 6.60
CA SER A 8 3.05 -6.24 6.43
C SER A 8 2.53 -7.67 6.63
N LYS A 9 1.64 -7.88 7.60
CA LYS A 9 1.11 -9.22 7.93
C LYS A 9 -0.02 -9.65 7.01
N GLU A 10 -0.90 -8.74 6.63
CA GLU A 10 -2.11 -9.07 5.87
C GLU A 10 -1.89 -9.03 4.35
N VAL A 11 -0.97 -8.19 3.87
CA VAL A 11 -0.73 -8.01 2.43
C VAL A 11 0.53 -8.73 1.98
N PHE A 12 1.64 -8.62 2.71
CA PHE A 12 2.94 -9.10 2.22
C PHE A 12 3.28 -10.52 2.69
N ALA A 13 2.99 -10.87 3.94
CA ALA A 13 3.26 -12.20 4.47
C ALA A 13 2.58 -13.36 3.68
N PRO A 14 1.35 -13.22 3.15
CA PRO A 14 0.73 -14.30 2.35
C PRO A 14 1.40 -14.55 0.99
N HIS A 15 2.24 -13.63 0.52
CA HIS A 15 2.91 -13.73 -0.79
C HIS A 15 4.40 -14.08 -0.68
N ASP A 16 4.87 -14.45 0.53
CA ASP A 16 6.30 -14.60 0.83
C ASP A 16 7.12 -13.34 0.46
N GLU A 17 6.46 -12.19 0.39
CA GLU A 17 7.09 -10.91 0.11
C GLU A 17 7.43 -10.21 1.43
N ARG A 18 8.53 -9.46 1.41
CA ARG A 18 8.91 -8.62 2.54
C ARG A 18 8.67 -7.16 2.21
N MET A 19 7.88 -6.49 3.05
CA MET A 19 7.70 -5.04 2.95
C MET A 19 8.98 -4.31 3.40
N LEU A 20 9.63 -3.62 2.48
CA LEU A 20 10.82 -2.80 2.72
C LEU A 20 10.47 -1.45 3.35
N GLY A 21 9.33 -0.89 2.97
CA GLY A 21 8.88 0.40 3.47
C GLY A 21 7.43 0.69 3.15
N ALA A 22 6.83 1.55 3.97
CA ALA A 22 5.49 2.07 3.75
C ALA A 22 5.43 3.56 4.15
N VAL A 23 4.88 4.38 3.27
CA VAL A 23 4.71 5.83 3.46
C VAL A 23 3.25 6.19 3.29
N GLN A 24 2.71 6.88 4.30
CA GLN A 24 1.36 7.43 4.21
C GLN A 24 1.36 8.59 3.23
N VAL A 25 0.44 8.57 2.28
CA VAL A 25 0.29 9.62 1.28
C VAL A 25 -1.10 10.21 1.32
N LYS A 26 -1.18 11.51 1.00
CA LYS A 26 -2.45 12.19 0.79
C LYS A 26 -2.67 12.37 -0.70
N ARG A 27 -3.82 11.93 -1.20
CA ARG A 27 -4.20 12.12 -2.60
C ARG A 27 -4.17 13.60 -2.95
N ARG A 28 -3.45 13.97 -4.01
CA ARG A 28 -3.49 15.34 -4.56
C ARG A 28 -4.86 15.56 -5.18
N THR A 29 -5.65 16.48 -4.63
CA THR A 29 -7.01 16.81 -5.09
C THR A 29 -7.06 17.55 -6.43
N LYS A 30 -5.90 17.94 -7.00
CA LYS A 30 -5.81 18.80 -8.20
C LYS A 30 -6.09 18.08 -9.53
N LYS A 31 -5.99 16.74 -9.60
CA LYS A 31 -6.42 15.97 -10.78
C LYS A 31 -7.58 15.06 -10.38
N LYS A 32 -8.81 15.50 -10.66
CA LYS A 32 -10.03 14.67 -10.55
C LYS A 32 -9.86 13.47 -11.49
N ILE A 33 -9.46 12.32 -10.97
CA ILE A 33 -9.45 11.08 -11.73
C ILE A 33 -10.81 10.41 -11.49
N PRO A 34 -11.70 10.38 -12.49
CA PRO A 34 -13.13 10.12 -12.31
C PRO A 34 -13.48 8.68 -11.90
N PHE A 35 -12.54 7.74 -12.01
CA PHE A 35 -12.79 6.32 -11.70
C PHE A 35 -12.67 5.96 -10.21
N LEU A 36 -12.01 6.80 -9.42
CA LEU A 36 -11.88 6.60 -7.98
C LEU A 36 -12.89 7.53 -7.32
N ALA A 37 -14.03 6.97 -6.90
CA ALA A 37 -15.04 7.68 -6.13
C ALA A 37 -14.32 8.56 -5.10
N THR A 38 -14.36 9.87 -5.33
CA THR A 38 -13.92 10.85 -4.33
C THR A 38 -14.99 10.79 -3.25
N GLY A 39 -14.95 9.73 -2.43
CA GLY A 39 -15.74 9.65 -1.21
C GLY A 39 -15.54 10.97 -0.47
N GLY A 40 -16.61 11.49 0.13
CA GLY A 40 -16.56 12.75 0.88
C GLY A 40 -15.36 12.78 1.85
N GLN A 41 -14.92 13.99 2.22
CA GLN A 41 -13.86 14.21 3.22
C GLN A 41 -14.02 13.26 4.42
N GLY A 42 -13.33 12.12 4.39
CA GLY A 42 -13.65 10.95 5.19
C GLY A 42 -12.52 9.94 5.07
N GLU A 43 -11.42 10.28 5.74
CA GLU A 43 -10.42 9.42 6.40
C GLU A 43 -9.84 8.18 5.72
N TYR A 44 -9.92 8.00 4.40
CA TYR A 44 -9.09 6.96 3.77
C TYR A 44 -7.60 7.31 3.90
N LEU A 45 -6.90 6.58 4.76
CA LEU A 45 -5.44 6.64 4.87
C LEU A 45 -4.84 5.77 3.76
N THR A 46 -4.22 6.41 2.77
CA THR A 46 -3.53 5.69 1.71
C THR A 46 -2.06 5.52 2.08
N PHE A 47 -1.54 4.32 1.87
CA PHE A 47 -0.12 4.03 2.01
C PHE A 47 0.44 3.56 0.66
N ILE A 48 1.62 4.06 0.30
CA ILE A 48 2.45 3.48 -0.75
C ILE A 48 3.45 2.57 -0.06
N CYS A 49 3.47 1.30 -0.46
CA CYS A 49 4.36 0.29 0.10
C CYS A 49 5.33 -0.19 -0.97
N LEU A 50 6.56 -0.49 -0.56
CA LEU A 50 7.59 -1.10 -1.39
C LEU A 50 7.86 -2.49 -0.81
N SER A 51 7.83 -3.52 -1.66
CA SER A 51 8.23 -4.88 -1.31
C SER A 51 9.31 -5.41 -2.24
N GLU A 52 10.04 -6.38 -1.74
CA GLU A 52 10.88 -7.26 -2.54
C GLU A 52 10.12 -8.56 -2.81
N SER A 53 9.99 -8.92 -4.08
CA SER A 53 9.48 -10.22 -4.48
C SER A 53 10.67 -11.16 -4.62
N PHE A 54 10.75 -12.19 -3.77
CA PHE A 54 11.71 -13.27 -3.92
C PHE A 54 11.29 -14.15 -5.10
N SER A 55 11.58 -13.70 -6.32
CA SER A 55 11.51 -14.57 -7.49
C SER A 55 12.70 -15.53 -7.44
N ASN A 56 12.50 -16.70 -6.85
CA ASN A 56 13.38 -17.86 -7.06
C ASN A 56 13.26 -18.29 -8.54
N GLN A 57 13.87 -17.53 -9.45
CA GLN A 57 14.20 -18.06 -10.77
C GLN A 57 15.36 -19.02 -10.57
N ILE A 58 15.01 -20.30 -10.51
CA ILE A 58 15.95 -21.40 -10.71
C ILE A 58 16.50 -21.21 -12.13
N ILE A 59 17.78 -20.82 -12.22
CA ILE A 59 18.60 -20.92 -13.44
C ILE A 59 19.22 -22.32 -13.44
#